data_AF-A0A7G7CRL0-F1
#
_entry.id   AF-A0A7G7CRL0-F1
#
_cell.length_a   1.000
_cell.length_b   1.000
_cell.length_c   1.000
_cell.angle_alpha   90.00
_cell.angle_beta   90.00
_cell.angle_gamma   90.00
#
_symmetry.space_group_name_H-M   'P 1'
#
loop_
_entity.id
_entity.type
_entity.pdbx_description
1 polymer ?
#
loop_
_entity_poly.entity_id
_entity_poly.type
_entity_poly.pdbx_seq_one_letter_code
_entity_poly.pdbx_strand_id
1 'polypeptide(L)'
;MTQVTNSALLERAADALVDEDTGLRRVAASYGRRWDGLAPTGLGGAAATAATAMLHRTTGGLDPVGAEMLAVAGLLRANSEVQRGVEMLLERAEDAAYAAALAGWDDNPAEAVVHQLRALGDGLDWACAQGIDALCTPELAEPPRRLDELETLPAAAVHEVMLAQAPPEVQRLAAENPDLVLLETGDGHLVAAIGDIESADEVATYAAGVGSSRVESWPTQVSNARSLAQATGGAAVLWLGYNAPESLPHATHAGPARHGGQALARFQAELARRNPHAHKTVVGFSYGSVVAGHAAAGGLHTDDLVLVGSPGAGPGVTSAADYQLRSENPRVFATSGPADVIRFATGPGGGVHGVDPTSPGFGAQPWPTEYFSNHTDYWRNPEFLAGFEQLHPAR
;
A
#
# COMPACT_ATOMS: atom_id res chain seq x y z
N MET A 1 9.24 32.75 -17.97
CA MET A 1 8.93 31.70 -18.97
C MET A 1 7.77 30.93 -18.39
N THR A 2 6.62 30.89 -19.05
CA THR A 2 5.43 30.18 -18.55
C THR A 2 5.76 28.69 -18.55
N GLN A 3 5.73 28.06 -17.37
CA GLN A 3 5.96 26.63 -17.22
C GLN A 3 4.82 25.91 -17.94
N VAL A 4 5.15 24.91 -18.76
CA VAL A 4 4.14 24.10 -19.45
C VAL A 4 3.44 23.22 -18.42
N THR A 5 2.11 23.23 -18.38
CA THR A 5 1.31 22.41 -17.45
C THR A 5 1.21 20.96 -17.91
N ASN A 6 0.98 20.03 -16.98
CA ASN A 6 0.82 18.60 -17.29
C ASN A 6 -0.42 18.37 -18.17
N SER A 7 -1.51 19.08 -17.90
CA SER A 7 -2.71 19.03 -18.76
C SER A 7 -2.40 19.41 -20.22
N ALA A 8 -1.53 20.40 -20.46
CA ALA A 8 -1.12 20.80 -21.82
C ALA A 8 -0.12 19.84 -22.48
N LEU A 9 0.60 19.03 -21.70
CA LEU A 9 1.43 17.94 -22.23
C LEU A 9 0.57 16.75 -22.66
N LEU A 10 -0.43 16.38 -21.85
CA LEU A 10 -1.38 15.30 -22.15
C LEU A 10 -2.16 15.58 -23.45
N GLU A 11 -2.67 16.80 -23.64
CA GLU A 11 -3.34 17.22 -24.88
C GLU A 11 -2.42 17.08 -26.11
N ARG A 12 -1.17 17.54 -25.98
CA ARG A 12 -0.19 17.45 -27.07
C ARG A 12 0.17 16.01 -27.42
N ALA A 13 0.29 15.15 -26.42
CA ALA A 13 0.52 13.72 -26.64
C ALA A 13 -0.68 13.07 -27.34
N ALA A 14 -1.91 13.42 -26.95
CA ALA A 14 -3.12 12.94 -27.61
C ALA A 14 -3.21 13.38 -29.08
N ASP A 15 -2.92 14.65 -29.36
CA ASP A 15 -2.92 15.19 -30.73
C ASP A 15 -1.86 14.49 -31.60
N ALA A 16 -0.66 14.24 -31.05
CA ALA A 16 0.38 13.49 -31.75
C ALA A 16 -0.07 12.07 -32.13
N LEU A 17 -0.77 11.36 -31.24
CA LEU A 17 -1.31 10.02 -31.53
C LEU A 17 -2.39 10.04 -32.63
N VAL A 18 -3.24 11.06 -32.65
CA VAL A 18 -4.26 11.23 -33.72
C VAL A 18 -3.59 11.52 -35.06
N ASP A 19 -2.53 12.33 -35.06
CA ASP A 19 -1.76 12.63 -36.26
C ASP A 19 -1.03 11.39 -36.80
N GLU A 20 -0.47 10.55 -35.92
CA GLU A 20 0.15 9.28 -36.28
C GLU A 20 -0.87 8.26 -36.84
N ASP A 21 -2.06 8.10 -36.25
CA ASP A 21 -3.15 7.27 -36.83
C ASP A 21 -3.53 7.79 -38.22
N THR A 22 -3.64 9.11 -38.39
CA THR A 22 -3.93 9.72 -39.70
C THR A 22 -2.82 9.45 -40.72
N GLY A 23 -1.56 9.42 -40.29
CA GLY A 23 -0.41 8.98 -41.08
C GLY A 23 -0.51 7.52 -41.48
N LEU A 24 -0.77 6.64 -40.51
CA LEU A 24 -0.89 5.20 -40.68
C LEU A 24 -1.99 4.83 -41.67
N ARG A 25 -3.17 5.43 -41.55
CA ARG A 25 -4.30 5.24 -42.48
C ARG A 25 -3.95 5.67 -43.90
N ARG A 26 -3.23 6.79 -44.06
CA ARG A 26 -2.77 7.24 -45.39
C ARG A 26 -1.80 6.23 -46.01
N VAL A 27 -0.88 5.67 -45.23
CA VAL A 27 0.06 4.64 -45.68
C VAL A 27 -0.68 3.35 -46.04
N ALA A 28 -1.58 2.87 -45.19
CA ALA A 28 -2.39 1.67 -45.43
C ALA A 28 -3.24 1.81 -46.71
N ALA A 29 -3.92 2.95 -46.89
CA ALA A 29 -4.70 3.22 -48.10
C ALA A 29 -3.82 3.31 -49.35
N SER A 30 -2.60 3.85 -49.23
CA SER A 30 -1.62 3.91 -50.32
C SER A 30 -1.19 2.52 -50.78
N TYR A 31 -0.86 1.64 -49.83
CA TYR A 31 -0.52 0.25 -50.15
C TYR A 31 -1.72 -0.53 -50.69
N GLY A 32 -2.90 -0.36 -50.11
CA GLY A 32 -4.14 -0.96 -50.62
C GLY A 32 -4.35 -0.69 -52.11
N ARG A 33 -4.25 0.59 -52.52
CA ARG A 33 -4.32 0.98 -53.94
C ARG A 33 -3.23 0.34 -54.82
N ARG A 34 -2.01 0.13 -54.29
CA ARG A 34 -0.93 -0.56 -55.02
C ARG A 34 -1.23 -2.04 -55.21
N TRP A 35 -1.82 -2.68 -54.21
CA TRP A 35 -2.23 -4.09 -54.27
C TRP A 35 -3.38 -4.28 -55.27
N ASP A 36 -4.37 -3.38 -55.26
CA ASP A 36 -5.44 -3.36 -56.27
C ASP A 36 -4.88 -3.21 -57.70
N GLY A 37 -3.80 -2.43 -57.83
CA GLY A 37 -3.08 -2.22 -59.09
C GLY A 37 -2.30 -3.42 -59.63
N LEU A 38 -2.22 -4.55 -58.91
CA LEU A 38 -1.56 -5.77 -59.40
C LEU A 38 -2.44 -6.54 -60.40
N ALA A 39 -3.76 -6.55 -60.22
CA ALA A 39 -4.66 -7.30 -61.09
C ALA A 39 -4.62 -6.88 -62.59
N PRO A 40 -4.54 -5.57 -62.93
CA PRO A 40 -4.40 -5.13 -64.32
C PRO A 40 -3.06 -5.47 -64.99
N THR A 41 -2.04 -5.93 -64.26
CA THR A 41 -0.70 -6.21 -64.83
C THR A 41 -0.60 -7.53 -65.61
N GLY A 42 -1.68 -8.33 -65.58
CA GLY A 42 -1.69 -9.69 -66.16
C GLY A 42 -1.23 -10.78 -65.18
N LEU A 43 -0.83 -10.43 -63.96
CA LEU A 43 -0.67 -11.37 -62.85
C LEU A 43 -2.05 -11.88 -62.39
N GLY A 44 -2.37 -13.14 -62.71
CA GLY A 44 -3.66 -13.76 -62.42
C GLY A 44 -3.56 -15.22 -61.99
N GLY A 45 -4.71 -15.85 -61.73
CA GLY A 45 -4.80 -17.22 -61.20
C GLY A 45 -4.78 -17.30 -59.67
N ALA A 46 -5.05 -18.49 -59.14
CA ALA A 46 -5.31 -18.69 -57.71
C ALA A 46 -4.16 -18.22 -56.79
N ALA A 47 -2.90 -18.40 -57.22
CA ALA A 47 -1.74 -17.98 -56.46
C ALA A 47 -1.61 -16.44 -56.38
N ALA A 48 -1.86 -15.73 -57.48
CA ALA A 48 -1.83 -14.27 -57.50
C ALA A 48 -2.95 -13.67 -56.63
N THR A 49 -4.16 -14.23 -56.72
CA THR A 49 -5.30 -13.82 -55.86
C THR A 49 -4.98 -14.04 -54.38
N ALA A 50 -4.40 -15.20 -54.02
CA ALA A 50 -4.03 -15.50 -52.65
C ALA A 50 -2.94 -14.55 -52.12
N ALA A 51 -1.95 -14.22 -52.96
CA ALA A 51 -0.90 -13.26 -52.62
C ALA A 51 -1.44 -11.84 -52.41
N THR A 52 -2.28 -11.33 -53.31
CA THR A 52 -2.93 -10.02 -53.16
C THR A 52 -3.81 -9.98 -51.91
N ALA A 53 -4.61 -11.02 -51.66
CA ALA A 53 -5.41 -11.12 -50.44
C ALA A 53 -4.54 -11.15 -49.17
N MET A 54 -3.39 -11.81 -49.21
CA MET A 54 -2.43 -11.79 -48.09
C MET A 54 -1.87 -10.39 -47.87
N LEU A 55 -1.47 -9.67 -48.93
CA LEU A 55 -0.99 -8.29 -48.84
C LEU A 55 -2.04 -7.36 -48.24
N HIS A 56 -3.30 -7.46 -48.65
CA HIS A 56 -4.40 -6.71 -48.04
C HIS A 56 -4.61 -7.06 -46.58
N ARG A 57 -4.55 -8.34 -46.20
CA ARG A 57 -4.63 -8.75 -44.78
C ARG A 57 -3.48 -8.18 -43.97
N THR A 58 -2.25 -8.20 -44.50
CA THR A 58 -1.09 -7.63 -43.82
C THR A 58 -1.25 -6.12 -43.64
N THR A 59 -1.71 -5.38 -44.65
CA THR A 59 -1.97 -3.94 -44.49
C THR A 59 -3.16 -3.63 -43.59
N GLY A 60 -4.21 -4.46 -43.62
CA GLY A 60 -5.36 -4.33 -42.70
C GLY A 60 -5.00 -4.64 -41.25
N GLY A 61 -3.88 -5.35 -41.01
CA GLY A 61 -3.31 -5.52 -39.68
C GLY A 61 -2.83 -4.23 -39.01
N LEU A 62 -2.81 -3.10 -39.73
CA LEU A 62 -2.52 -1.78 -39.18
C LEU A 62 -3.75 -1.09 -38.58
N ASP A 63 -4.97 -1.52 -38.95
CA ASP A 63 -6.20 -0.90 -38.45
C ASP A 63 -6.39 -1.06 -36.93
N PRO A 64 -6.10 -2.22 -36.30
CA PRO A 64 -6.14 -2.35 -34.85
C PRO A 64 -5.16 -1.43 -34.13
N VAL A 65 -3.95 -1.25 -34.68
CA VAL A 65 -2.93 -0.35 -34.13
C VAL A 65 -3.41 1.10 -34.12
N GLY A 66 -4.05 1.55 -35.21
CA GLY A 66 -4.67 2.88 -35.27
C GLY A 66 -5.82 3.05 -34.28
N ALA A 67 -6.63 2.00 -34.07
CA ALA A 67 -7.71 2.01 -33.07
C ALA A 67 -7.16 2.12 -31.63
N GLU A 68 -6.07 1.43 -31.31
CA GLU A 68 -5.36 1.54 -30.02
C GLU A 68 -4.81 2.96 -29.81
N MET A 69 -4.16 3.55 -30.82
CA MET A 69 -3.67 4.94 -30.75
C MET A 69 -4.79 5.94 -30.42
N LEU A 70 -5.96 5.78 -31.05
CA LEU A 70 -7.12 6.63 -30.78
C LEU A 70 -7.72 6.39 -29.38
N ALA A 71 -7.70 5.15 -28.89
CA ALA A 71 -8.14 4.83 -27.54
C ALA A 71 -7.23 5.50 -26.49
N VAL A 72 -5.91 5.40 -26.67
CA VAL A 72 -4.92 6.08 -25.81
C VAL A 72 -5.09 7.60 -25.89
N ALA A 73 -5.27 8.17 -27.08
CA ALA A 73 -5.52 9.61 -27.23
C ALA A 73 -6.79 10.06 -26.50
N GLY A 74 -7.85 9.25 -26.52
CA GLY A 74 -9.07 9.51 -25.75
C GLY A 74 -8.84 9.51 -24.24
N LEU A 75 -8.08 8.54 -23.73
CA LEU A 75 -7.71 8.46 -22.32
C LEU A 75 -6.87 9.67 -21.88
N LEU A 76 -5.89 10.08 -22.68
CA LEU A 76 -5.04 11.25 -22.40
C LEU A 76 -5.86 12.55 -22.32
N ARG A 77 -6.86 12.73 -23.20
CA ARG A 77 -7.78 13.89 -23.16
C ARG A 77 -8.71 13.85 -21.95
N ALA A 78 -9.21 12.68 -21.57
CA ALA A 78 -10.02 12.57 -20.36
C ALA A 78 -9.21 12.95 -19.09
N ASN A 79 -7.96 12.50 -19.01
CA ASN A 79 -7.06 12.84 -17.90
C ASN A 79 -6.62 14.32 -17.95
N SER A 80 -6.43 14.92 -19.13
CA SER A 80 -6.06 16.34 -19.25
C SER A 80 -7.12 17.26 -18.66
N GLU A 81 -8.41 16.93 -18.80
CA GLU A 81 -9.52 17.70 -18.24
C GLU A 81 -9.51 17.70 -16.71
N VAL A 82 -9.33 16.52 -16.10
CA VAL A 82 -9.26 16.38 -14.64
C VAL A 82 -8.00 17.06 -14.10
N GLN A 83 -6.85 16.82 -14.74
CA GLN A 83 -5.57 17.41 -14.35
C GLN A 83 -5.61 18.94 -14.40
N ARG A 84 -6.27 19.53 -15.40
CA ARG A 84 -6.46 20.98 -15.49
C ARG A 84 -7.26 21.53 -14.30
N GLY A 85 -8.21 20.76 -13.78
CA GLY A 85 -8.94 21.07 -12.55
C GLY A 85 -8.02 21.12 -11.34
N VAL A 86 -7.18 20.10 -11.16
CA VAL A 86 -6.19 20.01 -10.07
C VAL A 86 -5.19 21.16 -10.15
N GLU A 87 -4.65 21.45 -11.34
CA GLU A 87 -3.71 22.54 -11.57
C GLU A 87 -4.30 23.92 -11.18
N MET A 88 -5.55 24.19 -11.55
CA MET A 88 -6.24 25.43 -11.16
C MET A 88 -6.47 25.55 -9.65
N LEU A 89 -6.77 24.43 -8.98
CA LEU A 89 -6.95 24.42 -7.53
C LEU A 89 -5.61 24.59 -6.81
N LEU A 90 -4.56 23.95 -7.33
CA LEU A 90 -3.20 24.02 -6.78
C LEU A 90 -2.67 25.44 -6.84
N GLU A 91 -2.81 26.14 -7.99
CA GLU A 91 -2.41 27.54 -8.12
C GLU A 91 -3.09 28.44 -7.08
N ARG A 92 -4.41 28.26 -6.88
CA ARG A 92 -5.16 29.01 -5.86
C ARG A 92 -4.73 28.69 -4.44
N ALA A 93 -4.44 27.42 -4.16
CA ALA A 93 -4.01 26.98 -2.85
C ALA A 93 -2.60 27.49 -2.53
N GLU A 94 -1.69 27.48 -3.50
CA GLU A 94 -0.33 28.03 -3.36
C GLU A 94 -0.37 29.56 -3.16
N ASP A 95 -1.19 30.29 -3.90
CA ASP A 95 -1.39 31.73 -3.70
C ASP A 95 -1.92 32.05 -2.30
N ALA A 96 -2.90 31.27 -1.82
CA ALA A 96 -3.46 31.42 -0.48
C ALA A 96 -2.42 31.08 0.60
N ALA A 97 -1.64 30.02 0.41
CA ALA A 97 -0.58 29.62 1.33
C ALA A 97 0.51 30.70 1.42
N TYR A 98 0.93 31.25 0.29
CA TYR A 98 1.91 32.32 0.23
C TYR A 98 1.41 33.61 0.91
N ALA A 99 0.15 33.97 0.69
CA ALA A 99 -0.47 35.13 1.35
C ALA A 99 -0.55 34.96 2.88
N ALA A 100 -0.91 33.77 3.36
CA ALA A 100 -0.95 33.46 4.79
C ALA A 100 0.45 33.52 5.42
N ALA A 101 1.48 32.99 4.73
CA ALA A 101 2.87 33.07 5.17
C ALA A 101 3.35 34.54 5.30
N LEU A 102 3.01 35.40 4.33
CA LEU A 102 3.30 36.84 4.41
C LEU A 102 2.56 37.54 5.56
N ALA A 103 1.37 37.06 5.92
CA ALA A 103 0.58 37.58 7.03
C ALA A 103 1.05 37.06 8.40
N GLY A 104 2.01 36.13 8.45
CA GLY A 104 2.55 35.54 9.67
C GLY A 104 1.55 34.65 10.40
N TRP A 105 0.71 33.91 9.65
CA TRP A 105 -0.19 32.92 10.24
C TRP A 105 0.54 31.60 10.40
N ASP A 106 0.76 31.18 11.66
CA ASP A 106 1.49 29.95 11.98
C ASP A 106 0.72 28.68 11.59
N ASP A 107 -0.62 28.70 11.64
CA ASP A 107 -1.48 27.61 11.17
C ASP A 107 -2.05 27.92 9.78
N ASN A 108 -1.41 27.38 8.74
CA ASN A 108 -1.77 27.63 7.35
C ASN A 108 -2.52 26.44 6.72
N PRO A 109 -3.87 26.41 6.77
CA PRO A 109 -4.64 25.29 6.20
C PRO A 109 -4.44 25.12 4.69
N ALA A 110 -3.96 26.15 3.99
CA ALA A 110 -3.70 26.07 2.56
C ALA A 110 -2.50 25.15 2.23
N GLU A 111 -1.52 25.01 3.13
CA GLU A 111 -0.39 24.09 2.91
C GLU A 111 -0.84 22.63 2.88
N ALA A 112 -1.73 22.24 3.81
CA ALA A 112 -2.33 20.91 3.81
C ALA A 112 -3.09 20.63 2.51
N VAL A 113 -3.84 21.62 2.00
CA VAL A 113 -4.56 21.52 0.72
C VAL A 113 -3.59 21.38 -0.46
N VAL A 114 -2.48 22.13 -0.48
CA VAL A 114 -1.44 21.98 -1.51
C VAL A 114 -0.88 20.56 -1.54
N HIS A 115 -0.57 19.99 -0.38
CA HIS A 115 -0.07 18.62 -0.27
C HIS A 115 -1.09 17.60 -0.81
N GLN A 116 -2.37 17.73 -0.45
CA GLN A 116 -3.44 16.86 -0.95
C GLN A 116 -3.62 16.97 -2.47
N LEU A 117 -3.61 18.19 -3.02
CA LEU A 117 -3.77 18.40 -4.46
C LEU A 117 -2.60 17.83 -5.27
N ARG A 118 -1.37 17.91 -4.74
CA ARG A 118 -0.20 17.26 -5.36
C ARG A 118 -0.34 15.74 -5.34
N ALA A 119 -0.72 15.16 -4.21
CA ALA A 119 -0.96 13.72 -4.08
C ALA A 119 -2.04 13.22 -5.05
N LEU A 120 -3.13 13.99 -5.21
CA LEU A 120 -4.16 13.71 -6.20
C LEU A 120 -3.61 13.76 -7.63
N GLY A 121 -2.77 14.75 -7.94
CA GLY A 121 -2.08 14.85 -9.23
C GLY A 121 -1.20 13.63 -9.54
N ASP A 122 -0.40 13.19 -8.56
CA ASP A 122 0.45 12.01 -8.70
C ASP A 122 -0.37 10.73 -8.88
N GLY A 123 -1.48 10.60 -8.15
CA GLY A 123 -2.42 9.48 -8.28
C GLY A 123 -3.12 9.45 -9.65
N LEU A 124 -3.50 10.61 -10.19
CA LEU A 124 -4.08 10.73 -11.54
C LEU A 124 -3.08 10.38 -12.64
N ASP A 125 -1.83 10.81 -12.51
CA ASP A 125 -0.77 10.48 -13.47
C ASP A 125 -0.52 8.97 -13.52
N TRP A 126 -0.41 8.34 -12.34
CA TRP A 126 -0.28 6.89 -12.24
C TRP A 126 -1.50 6.14 -12.82
N ALA A 127 -2.73 6.60 -12.52
CA ALA A 127 -3.94 6.00 -13.06
C ALA A 127 -4.00 6.14 -14.60
N CYS A 128 -3.52 7.25 -15.14
CA CYS A 128 -3.39 7.46 -16.57
C CYS A 128 -2.43 6.43 -17.19
N ALA A 129 -1.25 6.25 -16.60
CA ALA A 129 -0.27 5.26 -17.06
C ALA A 129 -0.84 3.84 -17.06
N GLN A 130 -1.54 3.43 -15.99
CA GLN A 130 -2.19 2.11 -15.93
C GLN A 130 -3.28 1.93 -17.00
N GLY A 131 -4.04 2.98 -17.30
CA GLY A 131 -5.03 2.94 -18.37
C GLY A 131 -4.40 2.77 -19.76
N ILE A 132 -3.22 3.36 -19.99
CA ILE A 132 -2.45 3.17 -21.23
C ILE A 132 -1.96 1.72 -21.32
N ASP A 133 -1.35 1.20 -20.25
CA ASP A 133 -0.87 -0.18 -20.19
C ASP A 133 -2.01 -1.15 -20.46
N ALA A 134 -3.18 -0.97 -19.83
CA ALA A 134 -4.35 -1.82 -20.04
C ALA A 134 -4.89 -1.80 -21.48
N LEU A 135 -4.77 -0.67 -22.19
CA LEU A 135 -5.14 -0.57 -23.61
C LEU A 135 -4.11 -1.25 -24.52
N CYS A 136 -2.84 -1.29 -24.09
CA CYS A 136 -1.73 -1.82 -24.87
C CYS A 136 -1.36 -3.28 -24.53
N THR A 137 -1.93 -3.85 -23.45
CA THR A 137 -1.72 -5.24 -23.04
C THR A 137 -3.02 -6.05 -23.08
N PRO A 138 -3.01 -7.30 -23.59
CA PRO A 138 -4.23 -8.10 -23.77
C PRO A 138 -4.83 -8.70 -22.47
N GLU A 139 -4.13 -8.63 -21.35
CA GLU A 139 -4.61 -9.10 -20.04
C GLU A 139 -4.92 -7.88 -19.15
N LEU A 140 -6.14 -7.79 -18.64
CA LEU A 140 -6.50 -6.78 -17.63
C LEU A 140 -5.72 -7.11 -16.35
N ALA A 141 -4.71 -6.29 -16.03
CA ALA A 141 -4.05 -6.36 -14.74
C ALA A 141 -5.07 -6.13 -13.61
N GLU A 142 -4.98 -6.90 -12.53
CA GLU A 142 -5.79 -6.62 -11.35
C GLU A 142 -5.38 -5.27 -10.75
N PRO A 143 -6.33 -4.47 -10.21
CA PRO A 143 -5.99 -3.23 -9.51
C PRO A 143 -5.01 -3.52 -8.37
N PRO A 144 -3.98 -2.67 -8.16
CA PRO A 144 -2.99 -2.90 -7.13
C PRO A 144 -3.65 -2.81 -5.76
N ARG A 145 -3.26 -3.70 -4.84
CA ARG A 145 -3.88 -3.76 -3.51
C ARG A 145 -2.89 -3.60 -2.37
N ARG A 146 -1.60 -3.61 -2.70
CA ARG A 146 -0.48 -3.61 -1.76
C ARG A 146 0.41 -2.40 -1.96
N LEU A 147 1.08 -1.98 -0.90
CA LEU A 147 1.92 -0.78 -0.90
C LEU A 147 3.11 -0.92 -1.88
N ASP A 148 3.64 -2.13 -2.04
CA ASP A 148 4.81 -2.40 -2.87
C ASP A 148 4.51 -2.51 -4.37
N GLU A 149 3.23 -2.61 -4.75
CA GLU A 149 2.76 -2.47 -6.14
C GLU A 149 2.71 -1.00 -6.58
N LEU A 150 2.85 -0.06 -5.63
CA LEU A 150 2.80 1.39 -5.82
C LEU A 150 4.11 2.08 -5.36
N GLU A 151 5.24 1.38 -5.50
CA GLU A 151 6.56 1.80 -4.99
C GLU A 151 7.05 3.18 -5.49
N THR A 152 6.53 3.68 -6.62
CA THR A 152 6.90 4.97 -7.19
C THR A 152 6.08 6.14 -6.64
N LEU A 153 4.98 5.86 -5.94
CA LEU A 153 4.05 6.87 -5.44
C LEU A 153 4.37 7.23 -3.98
N PRO A 154 4.31 8.52 -3.58
CA PRO A 154 4.34 8.90 -2.17
C PRO A 154 3.11 8.36 -1.43
N ALA A 155 3.20 8.18 -0.11
CA ALA A 155 2.14 7.59 0.70
C ALA A 155 0.79 8.32 0.56
N ALA A 156 0.82 9.65 0.39
CA ALA A 156 -0.39 10.43 0.15
C ALA A 156 -1.06 10.11 -1.21
N ALA A 157 -0.29 9.84 -2.26
CA ALA A 157 -0.84 9.43 -3.56
C ALA A 157 -1.35 7.98 -3.52
N VAL A 158 -0.64 7.10 -2.77
CA VAL A 158 -1.13 5.75 -2.48
C VAL A 158 -2.51 5.80 -1.82
N HIS A 159 -2.71 6.72 -0.86
CA HIS A 159 -4.00 6.89 -0.22
C HIS A 159 -5.12 7.20 -1.21
N GLU A 160 -4.91 8.12 -2.14
CA GLU A 160 -5.93 8.46 -3.15
C GLU A 160 -6.26 7.26 -4.04
N VAL A 161 -5.25 6.52 -4.50
CA VAL A 161 -5.44 5.30 -5.30
C VAL A 161 -6.24 4.25 -4.51
N MET A 162 -5.85 3.99 -3.27
CA MET A 162 -6.50 3.01 -2.39
C MET A 162 -7.93 3.42 -2.03
N LEU A 163 -8.19 4.71 -1.80
CA LEU A 163 -9.50 5.24 -1.48
C LEU A 163 -10.47 5.12 -2.67
N ALA A 164 -10.00 5.40 -3.89
CA ALA A 164 -10.82 5.35 -5.10
C ALA A 164 -11.36 3.94 -5.39
N GLN A 165 -10.59 2.90 -5.04
CA GLN A 165 -10.96 1.50 -5.26
C GLN A 165 -11.47 0.79 -4.00
N ALA A 166 -11.44 1.46 -2.84
CA ALA A 166 -11.83 0.87 -1.57
C ALA A 166 -13.33 0.52 -1.54
N PRO A 167 -13.71 -0.56 -0.83
CA PRO A 167 -15.13 -0.86 -0.61
C PRO A 167 -15.81 0.19 0.28
N PRO A 168 -17.16 0.31 0.26
CA PRO A 168 -17.88 1.37 0.95
C PRO A 168 -17.65 1.47 2.46
N GLU A 169 -17.33 0.37 3.13
CA GLU A 169 -16.94 0.34 4.54
C GLU A 169 -15.59 1.02 4.80
N VAL A 170 -14.60 0.85 3.91
CA VAL A 170 -13.29 1.51 4.05
C VAL A 170 -13.41 3.00 3.72
N GLN A 171 -14.17 3.35 2.68
CA GLN A 171 -14.43 4.76 2.35
C GLN A 171 -15.10 5.51 3.51
N ARG A 172 -16.09 4.88 4.17
CA ARG A 172 -16.73 5.45 5.38
C ARG A 172 -15.75 5.58 6.53
N LEU A 173 -14.92 4.56 6.79
CA LEU A 173 -13.91 4.63 7.85
C LEU A 173 -12.94 5.80 7.60
N ALA A 174 -12.44 5.96 6.38
CA ALA A 174 -11.53 7.06 6.01
C ALA A 174 -12.22 8.43 6.16
N ALA A 175 -13.48 8.57 5.73
CA ALA A 175 -14.24 9.82 5.89
C ALA A 175 -14.48 10.20 7.37
N GLU A 176 -14.65 9.20 8.25
CA GLU A 176 -14.80 9.41 9.69
C GLU A 176 -13.45 9.64 10.42
N ASN A 177 -12.33 9.34 9.76
CA ASN A 177 -10.98 9.38 10.33
C ASN A 177 -10.01 10.02 9.31
N PRO A 178 -10.09 11.35 9.10
CA PRO A 178 -9.33 12.06 8.05
C PRO A 178 -7.81 12.09 8.28
N ASP A 179 -7.35 11.67 9.46
CA ASP A 179 -5.94 11.45 9.80
C ASP A 179 -5.40 10.09 9.31
N LEU A 180 -6.24 9.22 8.76
CA LEU A 180 -5.82 7.94 8.18
C LEU A 180 -5.33 8.10 6.74
N VAL A 181 -4.13 7.57 6.49
CA VAL A 181 -3.56 7.39 5.15
C VAL A 181 -3.67 5.91 4.79
N LEU A 182 -4.53 5.58 3.82
CA LEU A 182 -4.71 4.21 3.35
C LEU A 182 -3.47 3.73 2.58
N LEU A 183 -2.94 2.57 2.92
CA LEU A 183 -1.73 2.00 2.32
C LEU A 183 -2.01 0.69 1.56
N GLU A 184 -2.94 -0.12 2.06
CA GLU A 184 -3.38 -1.35 1.40
C GLU A 184 -4.88 -1.54 1.61
N THR A 185 -5.62 -1.87 0.55
CA THR A 185 -7.06 -2.14 0.61
C THR A 185 -7.44 -3.27 -0.35
N GLY A 186 -8.28 -4.21 0.08
CA GLY A 186 -8.84 -5.26 -0.78
C GLY A 186 -9.13 -6.56 -0.01
N ASP A 187 -10.11 -7.36 -0.44
CA ASP A 187 -10.48 -8.68 0.12
C ASP A 187 -10.44 -8.78 1.66
N GLY A 188 -11.08 -7.84 2.37
CA GLY A 188 -11.14 -7.84 3.83
C GLY A 188 -9.85 -7.39 4.54
N HIS A 189 -8.88 -6.88 3.77
CA HIS A 189 -7.65 -6.25 4.27
C HIS A 189 -7.76 -4.74 4.30
N LEU A 190 -7.19 -4.16 5.35
CA LEU A 190 -7.06 -2.72 5.55
C LEU A 190 -5.72 -2.45 6.24
N VAL A 191 -4.84 -1.73 5.56
CA VAL A 191 -3.62 -1.20 6.18
C VAL A 191 -3.66 0.31 6.04
N ALA A 192 -3.52 1.01 7.15
CA ALA A 192 -3.57 2.47 7.18
C ALA A 192 -2.52 3.04 8.15
N ALA A 193 -1.92 4.17 7.78
CA ALA A 193 -1.03 4.93 8.63
C ALA A 193 -1.76 6.07 9.36
N ILE A 194 -1.21 6.44 10.50
CA ILE A 194 -1.50 7.65 11.27
C ILE A 194 -0.14 8.36 11.42
N GLY A 195 -0.06 9.61 10.95
CA GLY A 195 1.21 10.32 10.81
C GLY A 195 1.96 9.97 9.53
N ASP A 196 3.09 10.64 9.30
CA ASP A 196 3.89 10.49 8.08
C ASP A 196 4.93 9.37 8.22
N ILE A 197 4.68 8.24 7.54
CA ILE A 197 5.58 7.07 7.55
C ILE A 197 6.85 7.28 6.72
N GLU A 198 6.90 8.26 5.84
CA GLU A 198 8.03 8.50 4.92
C GLU A 198 9.09 9.41 5.55
N SER A 199 8.71 10.24 6.54
CA SER A 199 9.62 11.17 7.21
C SER A 199 9.77 10.98 8.73
N ALA A 200 8.88 10.23 9.40
CA ALA A 200 8.99 10.03 10.84
C ALA A 200 10.29 9.30 11.23
N ASP A 201 10.90 9.72 12.33
CA ASP A 201 12.07 9.06 12.94
C ASP A 201 11.70 7.67 13.50
N GLU A 202 10.45 7.50 13.91
CA GLU A 202 9.90 6.27 14.50
C GLU A 202 8.65 5.85 13.72
N VAL A 203 8.62 4.59 13.28
CA VAL A 203 7.44 4.01 12.64
C VAL A 203 7.07 2.69 13.29
N ALA A 204 5.92 2.66 13.96
CA ALA A 204 5.44 1.48 14.68
C ALA A 204 4.28 0.81 13.93
N THR A 205 4.44 -0.47 13.57
CA THR A 205 3.40 -1.25 12.89
C THR A 205 2.69 -2.18 13.86
N TYR A 206 1.39 -1.97 14.03
CA TYR A 206 0.51 -2.75 14.91
C TYR A 206 -0.25 -3.83 14.11
N ALA A 207 0.13 -5.10 14.30
CA ALA A 207 -0.58 -6.26 13.77
C ALA A 207 -1.62 -6.75 14.79
N ALA A 208 -2.90 -6.53 14.46
CA ALA A 208 -4.02 -6.88 15.33
C ALA A 208 -4.32 -8.39 15.36
N GLY A 209 -5.09 -8.81 16.37
CA GLY A 209 -5.42 -10.22 16.61
C GLY A 209 -6.74 -10.73 16.02
N VAL A 210 -7.29 -11.76 16.66
CA VAL A 210 -8.57 -12.42 16.29
C VAL A 210 -9.71 -11.41 16.10
N GLY A 211 -10.49 -11.62 15.04
CA GLY A 211 -11.68 -10.82 14.74
C GLY A 211 -11.40 -9.40 14.25
N SER A 212 -10.13 -9.04 13.99
CA SER A 212 -9.73 -7.71 13.54
C SER A 212 -10.12 -7.39 12.09
N SER A 213 -10.35 -8.41 11.25
CA SER A 213 -10.90 -8.24 9.90
C SER A 213 -12.39 -7.86 9.89
N ARG A 214 -13.08 -7.88 11.04
CA ARG A 214 -14.49 -7.48 11.12
C ARG A 214 -14.61 -5.97 11.18
N VAL A 215 -15.47 -5.40 10.34
CA VAL A 215 -15.69 -3.94 10.22
C VAL A 215 -16.05 -3.32 11.57
N GLU A 216 -16.83 -4.01 12.40
CA GLU A 216 -17.24 -3.50 13.72
C GLU A 216 -16.06 -3.34 14.69
N SER A 217 -14.94 -4.01 14.43
CA SER A 217 -13.73 -3.90 15.26
C SER A 217 -12.82 -2.75 14.84
N TRP A 218 -12.93 -2.25 13.60
CA TRP A 218 -11.99 -1.26 13.05
C TRP A 218 -11.88 0.03 13.86
N PRO A 219 -12.97 0.63 14.40
CA PRO A 219 -12.84 1.83 15.23
C PRO A 219 -11.94 1.62 16.46
N THR A 220 -11.99 0.43 17.08
CA THR A 220 -11.10 0.10 18.21
C THR A 220 -9.65 -0.07 17.72
N GLN A 221 -9.44 -0.71 16.57
CA GLN A 221 -8.09 -0.90 16.05
C GLN A 221 -7.43 0.42 15.63
N VAL A 222 -8.19 1.33 15.04
CA VAL A 222 -7.75 2.70 14.75
C VAL A 222 -7.39 3.42 16.04
N SER A 223 -8.22 3.32 17.08
CA SER A 223 -7.89 3.90 18.40
C SER A 223 -6.60 3.35 18.98
N ASN A 224 -6.34 2.04 18.85
CA ASN A 224 -5.12 1.43 19.35
C ASN A 224 -3.87 1.91 18.59
N ALA A 225 -3.97 2.02 17.25
CA ALA A 225 -2.90 2.56 16.42
C ALA A 225 -2.63 4.04 16.74
N ARG A 226 -3.66 4.85 17.04
CA ARG A 226 -3.48 6.23 17.51
C ARG A 226 -2.75 6.30 18.85
N SER A 227 -3.12 5.46 19.82
CA SER A 227 -2.40 5.38 21.10
C SER A 227 -0.92 5.04 20.88
N LEU A 228 -0.62 4.17 19.91
CA LEU A 228 0.76 3.80 19.56
C LEU A 228 1.53 4.96 18.90
N ALA A 229 0.91 5.68 17.95
CA ALA A 229 1.50 6.89 17.36
C ALA A 229 1.81 7.94 18.43
N GLN A 230 0.88 8.17 19.36
CA GLN A 230 1.09 9.10 20.48
C GLN A 230 2.21 8.66 21.41
N ALA A 231 2.27 7.37 21.77
CA ALA A 231 3.28 6.84 22.68
C ALA A 231 4.70 6.83 22.09
N THR A 232 4.81 6.66 20.77
CA THR A 232 6.10 6.71 20.06
C THR A 232 6.50 8.13 19.66
N GLY A 233 5.58 9.10 19.71
CA GLY A 233 5.82 10.43 19.14
C GLY A 233 6.10 10.43 17.62
N GLY A 234 5.83 9.32 16.94
CA GLY A 234 6.11 9.09 15.52
C GLY A 234 4.86 8.70 14.73
N ALA A 235 5.07 7.96 13.64
CA ALA A 235 3.98 7.41 12.84
C ALA A 235 3.60 5.99 13.31
N ALA A 236 2.33 5.63 13.17
CA ALA A 236 1.88 4.27 13.42
C ALA A 236 1.10 3.71 12.24
N VAL A 237 1.32 2.43 11.94
CA VAL A 237 0.56 1.68 10.94
C VAL A 237 -0.40 0.73 11.67
N LEU A 238 -1.70 0.90 11.43
CA LEU A 238 -2.71 -0.13 11.66
C LEU A 238 -2.58 -1.18 10.57
N TRP A 239 -2.16 -2.40 10.93
CA TRP A 239 -1.94 -3.47 9.96
C TRP A 239 -2.99 -4.59 10.11
N LEU A 240 -4.02 -4.54 9.25
CA LEU A 240 -5.01 -5.60 9.05
C LEU A 240 -4.82 -6.26 7.68
N GLY A 241 -3.57 -6.51 7.29
CA GLY A 241 -3.20 -7.01 5.96
C GLY A 241 -3.46 -8.50 5.71
N TYR A 242 -4.18 -9.17 6.62
CA TYR A 242 -4.45 -10.61 6.58
C TYR A 242 -5.90 -10.93 7.00
N ASN A 243 -6.36 -12.15 6.69
CA ASN A 243 -7.67 -12.63 7.12
C ASN A 243 -7.59 -13.18 8.54
N ALA A 244 -7.91 -12.35 9.52
CA ALA A 244 -7.87 -12.75 10.92
C ALA A 244 -8.90 -13.85 11.20
N PRO A 245 -8.57 -14.84 12.05
CA PRO A 245 -9.54 -15.82 12.50
C PRO A 245 -10.77 -15.13 13.10
N GLU A 246 -11.98 -15.61 12.78
CA GLU A 246 -13.22 -14.99 13.25
C GLU A 246 -13.46 -15.18 14.75
N SER A 247 -12.85 -16.20 15.36
CA SER A 247 -13.01 -16.52 16.78
C SER A 247 -11.81 -17.30 17.33
N LEU A 248 -11.70 -17.35 18.67
CA LEU A 248 -10.61 -18.04 19.37
C LEU A 248 -10.46 -19.53 18.98
N PRO A 249 -11.53 -20.34 18.80
CA PRO A 249 -11.38 -21.71 18.31
C PRO A 249 -10.71 -21.80 16.94
N HIS A 250 -11.09 -20.93 15.99
CA HIS A 250 -10.46 -20.87 14.66
C HIS A 250 -9.02 -20.37 14.73
N ALA A 251 -8.69 -19.58 15.76
CA ALA A 251 -7.35 -19.09 15.99
C ALA A 251 -6.35 -20.19 16.38
N THR A 252 -6.76 -21.46 16.54
CA THR A 252 -5.82 -22.59 16.70
C THR A 252 -5.10 -22.94 15.40
N HIS A 253 -5.65 -22.56 14.24
CA HIS A 253 -5.03 -22.82 12.95
C HIS A 253 -3.90 -21.83 12.68
N ALA A 254 -2.72 -22.33 12.27
CA ALA A 254 -1.57 -21.49 11.90
C ALA A 254 -1.64 -20.95 10.46
N GLY A 255 -2.60 -21.41 9.64
CA GLY A 255 -2.74 -21.02 8.23
C GLY A 255 -2.81 -19.49 8.03
N PRO A 256 -3.77 -18.80 8.67
CA PRO A 256 -3.87 -17.35 8.55
C PRO A 256 -2.62 -16.61 9.01
N ALA A 257 -1.99 -17.04 10.12
CA ALA A 257 -0.76 -16.44 10.62
C ALA A 257 0.43 -16.60 9.66
N ARG A 258 0.56 -17.76 9.01
CA ARG A 258 1.61 -18.01 8.01
C ARG A 258 1.47 -17.10 6.79
N HIS A 259 0.25 -16.99 6.24
CA HIS A 259 0.00 -16.11 5.08
C HIS A 259 0.13 -14.63 5.46
N GLY A 260 -0.40 -14.24 6.62
CA GLY A 260 -0.22 -12.90 7.17
C GLY A 260 1.24 -12.56 7.40
N GLY A 261 2.06 -13.50 7.88
CA GLY A 261 3.48 -13.26 8.15
C GLY A 261 4.27 -12.94 6.88
N GLN A 262 3.95 -13.63 5.77
CA GLN A 262 4.53 -13.33 4.46
C GLN A 262 4.12 -11.93 3.96
N ALA A 263 2.83 -11.58 4.11
CA ALA A 263 2.33 -10.26 3.73
C ALA A 263 2.94 -9.14 4.60
N LEU A 264 3.09 -9.37 5.91
CA LEU A 264 3.69 -8.41 6.84
C LEU A 264 5.18 -8.21 6.53
N ALA A 265 5.92 -9.28 6.22
CA ALA A 265 7.32 -9.16 5.81
C ALA A 265 7.47 -8.35 4.51
N ARG A 266 6.58 -8.56 3.52
CA ARG A 266 6.53 -7.80 2.27
C ARG A 266 6.24 -6.31 2.54
N PHE A 267 5.25 -6.02 3.37
CA PHE A 267 4.88 -4.67 3.78
C PHE A 267 6.04 -3.95 4.50
N GLN A 268 6.70 -4.61 5.46
CA GLN A 268 7.84 -4.03 6.18
C GLN A 268 9.05 -3.77 5.29
N ALA A 269 9.30 -4.64 4.29
CA ALA A 269 10.38 -4.42 3.32
C ALA A 269 10.16 -3.14 2.50
N GLU A 270 8.91 -2.90 2.07
CA GLU A 270 8.55 -1.69 1.35
C GLU A 270 8.60 -0.44 2.25
N LEU A 271 8.12 -0.55 3.49
CA LEU A 271 8.24 0.52 4.48
C LEU A 271 9.70 0.91 4.72
N ALA A 272 10.61 -0.08 4.76
CA ALA A 272 12.05 0.17 4.90
C ALA A 272 12.71 0.77 3.67
N ARG A 273 12.18 0.55 2.46
CA ARG A 273 12.64 1.26 1.28
C ARG A 273 12.22 2.72 1.28
N ARG A 274 10.98 3.00 1.68
CA ARG A 274 10.40 4.36 1.71
C ARG A 274 11.05 5.23 2.77
N ASN A 275 11.32 4.66 3.94
CA ASN A 275 11.97 5.36 5.03
C ASN A 275 13.13 4.52 5.59
N PRO A 276 14.31 4.55 4.95
CA PRO A 276 15.46 3.75 5.38
C PRO A 276 16.08 4.23 6.70
N HIS A 277 15.75 5.44 7.16
CA HIS A 277 16.32 6.05 8.36
C HIS A 277 15.46 5.86 9.61
N ALA A 278 14.16 5.60 9.46
CA ALA A 278 13.27 5.36 10.59
C ALA A 278 13.72 4.15 11.41
N HIS A 279 13.64 4.30 12.73
CA HIS A 279 13.61 3.17 13.63
C HIS A 279 12.21 2.52 13.58
N LYS A 280 12.19 1.21 13.34
CA LYS A 280 10.97 0.45 13.03
C LYS A 280 10.65 -0.53 14.13
N THR A 281 9.42 -0.48 14.60
CA THR A 281 8.91 -1.39 15.62
C THR A 281 7.71 -2.15 15.10
N VAL A 282 7.75 -3.48 15.10
CA VAL A 282 6.59 -4.32 14.82
C VAL A 282 5.99 -4.78 16.15
N VAL A 283 4.74 -4.43 16.39
CA VAL A 283 3.96 -4.84 17.57
C VAL A 283 2.91 -5.85 17.13
N GLY A 284 3.12 -7.12 17.48
CA GLY A 284 2.16 -8.17 17.23
C GLY A 284 1.32 -8.44 18.47
N PHE A 285 0.00 -8.29 18.36
CA PHE A 285 -0.92 -8.46 19.49
C PHE A 285 -1.80 -9.70 19.32
N SER A 286 -1.90 -10.52 20.38
CA SER A 286 -2.73 -11.73 20.37
C SER A 286 -2.35 -12.63 19.19
N TYR A 287 -3.28 -13.06 18.34
CA TYR A 287 -2.96 -13.80 17.12
C TYR A 287 -2.05 -13.03 16.14
N GLY A 288 -2.07 -11.70 16.15
CA GLY A 288 -1.14 -10.86 15.39
C GLY A 288 0.31 -11.01 15.84
N SER A 289 0.56 -11.44 17.09
CA SER A 289 1.91 -11.83 17.54
C SER A 289 2.43 -13.08 16.83
N VAL A 290 1.54 -14.02 16.49
CA VAL A 290 1.88 -15.24 15.73
C VAL A 290 2.18 -14.88 14.28
N VAL A 291 1.41 -13.94 13.70
CA VAL A 291 1.67 -13.36 12.38
C VAL A 291 3.06 -12.73 12.34
N ALA A 292 3.38 -11.89 13.33
CA ALA A 292 4.68 -11.24 13.45
C ALA A 292 5.82 -12.27 13.66
N GLY A 293 5.60 -13.30 14.48
CA GLY A 293 6.55 -14.40 14.68
C GLY A 293 6.82 -15.18 13.39
N HIS A 294 5.79 -15.45 12.58
CA HIS A 294 5.95 -16.05 11.25
C HIS A 294 6.76 -15.16 10.30
N ALA A 295 6.51 -13.85 10.31
CA ALA A 295 7.27 -12.91 9.50
C ALA A 295 8.75 -12.87 9.92
N ALA A 296 8.99 -12.76 11.24
CA ALA A 296 10.32 -12.71 11.82
C ALA A 296 11.12 -14.00 11.60
N ALA A 297 10.50 -15.18 11.63
CA ALA A 297 11.18 -16.44 11.30
C ALA A 297 11.66 -16.50 9.83
N GLY A 298 11.03 -15.76 8.92
CA GLY A 298 11.37 -15.71 7.49
C GLY A 298 12.24 -14.53 7.06
N GLY A 299 12.53 -13.59 7.96
CA GLY A 299 13.21 -12.33 7.64
C GLY A 299 12.26 -11.14 7.68
N LEU A 300 12.35 -10.32 8.73
CA LEU A 300 11.48 -9.15 8.95
C LEU A 300 12.30 -7.86 9.04
N HIS A 301 11.98 -6.85 8.24
CA HIS A 301 12.59 -5.52 8.32
C HIS A 301 12.02 -4.75 9.52
N THR A 302 12.68 -4.85 10.66
CA THR A 302 12.31 -4.14 11.89
C THR A 302 13.51 -4.09 12.83
N ASP A 303 13.62 -3.02 13.61
CA ASP A 303 14.61 -2.88 14.69
C ASP A 303 14.12 -3.62 15.93
N ASP A 304 12.83 -3.43 16.26
CA ASP A 304 12.20 -4.07 17.41
C ASP A 304 11.00 -4.93 17.03
N LEU A 305 10.89 -6.09 17.67
CA LEU A 305 9.72 -6.94 17.64
C LEU A 305 9.11 -7.04 19.05
N VAL A 306 7.88 -6.57 19.23
CA VAL A 306 7.16 -6.63 20.51
C VAL A 306 5.98 -7.60 20.40
N LEU A 307 6.04 -8.71 21.16
CA LEU A 307 5.01 -9.75 21.19
C LEU A 307 4.11 -9.57 22.42
N VAL A 308 2.85 -9.20 22.19
CA VAL A 308 1.92 -8.79 23.25
C VAL A 308 0.78 -9.80 23.38
N GLY A 309 0.58 -10.36 24.58
CA GLY A 309 -0.51 -11.31 24.86
C GLY A 309 -0.51 -12.50 23.91
N SER A 310 0.67 -13.09 23.68
CA SER A 310 0.91 -14.04 22.60
C SER A 310 0.47 -15.47 22.96
N PRO A 311 -0.24 -16.19 22.07
CA PRO A 311 -0.51 -17.63 22.22
C PRO A 311 0.66 -18.53 21.75
N GLY A 312 1.83 -17.96 21.47
CA GLY A 312 3.05 -18.66 21.10
C GLY A 312 3.91 -17.91 20.07
N ALA A 313 5.22 -18.15 20.11
CA ALA A 313 6.24 -17.47 19.30
C ALA A 313 6.19 -17.77 17.78
N GLY A 314 5.38 -18.74 17.36
CA GLY A 314 5.32 -19.24 16.00
C GLY A 314 5.95 -20.65 15.87
N PRO A 315 5.57 -21.41 14.82
CA PRO A 315 6.04 -22.77 14.63
C PRO A 315 7.53 -22.81 14.26
N GLY A 316 8.29 -23.67 14.94
CA GLY A 316 9.73 -23.83 14.73
C GLY A 316 10.60 -22.79 15.42
N VAL A 317 10.00 -21.81 16.10
CA VAL A 317 10.70 -20.80 16.91
C VAL A 317 10.73 -21.29 18.36
N THR A 318 11.93 -21.52 18.88
CA THR A 318 12.16 -21.99 20.25
C THR A 318 12.86 -20.97 21.13
N SER A 319 13.53 -20.00 20.52
CA SER A 319 14.17 -18.87 21.19
C SER A 319 14.02 -17.58 20.37
N ALA A 320 14.18 -16.43 21.03
CA ALA A 320 14.20 -15.12 20.37
C ALA A 320 15.32 -15.00 19.32
N ALA A 321 16.42 -15.76 19.48
CA ALA A 321 17.52 -15.82 18.52
C ALA A 321 17.17 -16.57 17.21
N ASP A 322 16.06 -17.31 17.18
CA ASP A 322 15.57 -17.96 15.96
C ASP A 322 14.88 -16.95 15.02
N TYR A 323 14.56 -15.74 15.50
CA TYR A 323 14.01 -14.67 14.68
C TYR A 323 15.11 -13.98 13.85
N GLN A 324 14.80 -13.75 12.57
CA GLN A 324 15.65 -13.11 11.59
C GLN A 324 15.19 -11.66 11.38
N LEU A 325 15.51 -10.77 12.31
CA LEU A 325 15.22 -9.34 12.16
C LEU A 325 16.33 -8.67 11.34
N ARG A 326 15.95 -7.87 10.34
CA ARG A 326 16.85 -7.19 9.41
C ARG A 326 17.10 -5.76 9.88
N SER A 327 17.93 -5.64 10.91
CA SER A 327 18.38 -4.39 11.52
C SER A 327 19.80 -4.55 12.07
N GLU A 328 20.45 -3.44 12.42
CA GLU A 328 21.82 -3.48 12.98
C GLU A 328 21.84 -4.02 14.41
N ASN A 329 20.85 -3.66 15.22
CA ASN A 329 20.75 -4.02 16.64
C ASN A 329 19.35 -4.54 16.98
N PRO A 330 18.97 -5.74 16.48
CA PRO A 330 17.62 -6.25 16.66
C PRO A 330 17.30 -6.57 18.12
N ARG A 331 16.13 -6.14 18.59
CA ARG A 331 15.61 -6.51 19.91
C ARG A 331 14.26 -7.19 19.80
N VAL A 332 14.05 -8.19 20.66
CA VAL A 332 12.79 -8.91 20.76
C VAL A 332 12.28 -8.73 22.18
N PHE A 333 11.07 -8.23 22.30
CA PHE A 333 10.36 -8.01 23.55
C PHE A 333 9.12 -8.88 23.62
N ALA A 334 8.72 -9.24 24.84
CA ALA A 334 7.48 -9.96 25.06
C ALA A 334 6.81 -9.54 26.36
N THR A 335 5.47 -9.52 26.35
CA THR A 335 4.68 -9.35 27.57
C THR A 335 3.34 -10.07 27.50
N SER A 336 2.89 -10.51 28.67
CA SER A 336 1.54 -11.00 28.93
C SER A 336 1.08 -10.48 30.28
N GLY A 337 0.00 -9.70 30.30
CA GLY A 337 -0.56 -9.13 31.51
C GLY A 337 -0.98 -10.21 32.53
N PRO A 338 -0.93 -9.95 33.84
CA PRO A 338 -1.30 -10.92 34.88
C PRO A 338 -2.77 -11.36 34.88
N ALA A 339 -3.65 -10.70 34.12
CA ALA A 339 -5.05 -11.12 33.89
C ALA A 339 -5.38 -11.60 32.46
N ASP A 340 -4.44 -11.48 31.51
CA ASP A 340 -4.53 -12.07 30.17
C ASP A 340 -4.67 -13.62 30.14
N VAL A 341 -5.86 -14.09 29.77
CA VAL A 341 -6.18 -15.51 29.63
C VAL A 341 -5.38 -16.22 28.52
N ILE A 342 -4.82 -15.49 27.56
CA ILE A 342 -4.06 -16.08 26.45
C ILE A 342 -2.76 -16.72 26.92
N ARG A 343 -2.23 -16.34 28.11
CA ARG A 343 -1.07 -17.03 28.70
C ARG A 343 -1.27 -18.54 28.87
N PHE A 344 -2.53 -19.00 28.97
CA PHE A 344 -2.84 -20.41 29.14
C PHE A 344 -2.86 -21.19 27.81
N ALA A 345 -2.72 -20.50 26.67
CA ALA A 345 -2.62 -21.12 25.35
C ALA A 345 -1.18 -21.55 25.01
N THR A 346 -0.20 -21.17 25.83
CA THR A 346 1.22 -21.46 25.61
C THR A 346 1.99 -21.69 26.91
N GLY A 347 3.23 -22.15 26.78
CA GLY A 347 4.15 -22.37 27.88
C GLY A 347 5.58 -22.63 27.39
N PRO A 348 6.55 -22.85 28.31
CA PRO A 348 7.96 -23.02 27.96
C PRO A 348 8.23 -24.27 27.11
N GLY A 349 7.38 -25.29 27.20
CA GLY A 349 7.47 -26.53 26.40
C GLY A 349 6.74 -26.45 25.05
N GLY A 350 6.18 -25.30 24.70
CA GLY A 350 5.31 -25.13 23.54
C GLY A 350 3.85 -24.84 23.92
N GLY A 351 3.02 -24.73 22.90
CA GLY A 351 1.65 -24.25 23.00
C GLY A 351 0.94 -24.36 21.67
N VAL A 352 -0.24 -23.75 21.57
CA VAL A 352 -1.04 -23.75 20.34
C VAL A 352 -0.23 -23.24 19.14
N HIS A 353 0.58 -22.19 19.35
CA HIS A 353 1.45 -21.61 18.32
C HIS A 353 2.93 -21.64 18.69
N GLY A 354 3.36 -22.62 19.49
CA GLY A 354 4.77 -22.74 19.90
C GLY A 354 5.06 -22.17 21.29
N VAL A 355 6.34 -21.95 21.56
CA VAL A 355 6.86 -21.59 22.89
C VAL A 355 6.31 -20.25 23.36
N ASP A 356 6.08 -20.12 24.66
CA ASP A 356 5.69 -18.86 25.29
C ASP A 356 6.83 -17.84 25.17
N PRO A 357 6.65 -16.73 24.44
CA PRO A 357 7.71 -15.75 24.26
C PRO A 357 8.05 -14.98 25.54
N THR A 358 7.19 -15.03 26.57
CA THR A 358 7.46 -14.44 27.89
C THR A 358 8.22 -15.38 28.83
N SER A 359 8.41 -16.64 28.43
CA SER A 359 9.13 -17.60 29.26
C SER A 359 10.62 -17.23 29.34
N PRO A 360 11.27 -17.34 30.52
CA PRO A 360 12.68 -16.96 30.67
C PRO A 360 13.63 -17.69 29.70
N GLY A 361 13.30 -18.93 29.31
CA GLY A 361 14.09 -19.73 28.38
C GLY A 361 13.99 -19.28 26.92
N PHE A 362 12.98 -18.49 26.55
CA PHE A 362 12.82 -17.97 25.20
C PHE A 362 13.84 -16.86 24.89
N GLY A 363 14.17 -16.02 25.87
CA GLY A 363 15.19 -14.98 25.73
C GLY A 363 14.72 -13.64 25.16
N ALA A 364 13.40 -13.38 25.10
CA ALA A 364 12.89 -12.04 24.83
C ALA A 364 13.08 -11.14 26.07
N GLN A 365 13.28 -9.84 25.83
CA GLN A 365 13.32 -8.84 26.89
C GLN A 365 11.90 -8.59 27.42
N PRO A 366 11.72 -8.42 28.74
CA PRO A 366 10.42 -8.10 29.29
C PRO A 366 9.96 -6.70 28.83
N TRP A 367 8.67 -6.56 28.56
CA TRP A 367 8.05 -5.27 28.28
C TRP A 367 7.23 -4.79 29.49
N PRO A 368 7.21 -3.49 29.85
CA PRO A 368 6.51 -2.98 31.03
C PRO A 368 5.02 -3.31 31.00
N THR A 369 4.50 -4.03 31.99
CA THR A 369 3.08 -4.39 32.13
C THR A 369 2.77 -4.94 33.53
N GLU A 370 3.04 -4.17 34.59
CA GLU A 370 2.86 -4.59 35.99
C GLU A 370 1.41 -4.44 36.50
N TYR A 371 0.63 -3.50 35.97
CA TYR A 371 -0.80 -3.37 36.32
C TYR A 371 -1.65 -4.54 35.79
N PHE A 372 -2.81 -4.80 36.43
CA PHE A 372 -3.74 -5.88 36.07
C PHE A 372 -4.35 -5.67 34.67
N SER A 373 -3.56 -5.91 33.63
CA SER A 373 -4.00 -5.90 32.23
C SER A 373 -4.63 -7.24 31.88
N ASN A 374 -5.90 -7.19 31.50
CA ASN A 374 -6.53 -8.28 30.78
C ASN A 374 -6.12 -8.24 29.30
N HIS A 375 -6.58 -9.22 28.53
CA HIS A 375 -6.16 -9.38 27.14
C HIS A 375 -6.44 -8.14 26.26
N THR A 376 -7.46 -7.32 26.57
CA THR A 376 -7.88 -6.21 25.70
C THR A 376 -7.38 -4.84 26.15
N ASP A 377 -6.83 -4.71 27.37
CA ASP A 377 -6.60 -3.42 28.00
C ASP A 377 -5.17 -2.86 27.81
N TYR A 378 -4.28 -3.54 27.09
CA TYR A 378 -2.89 -3.09 26.87
C TYR A 378 -2.82 -1.66 26.31
N TRP A 379 -3.63 -1.34 25.30
CA TRP A 379 -3.65 -0.04 24.61
C TRP A 379 -4.19 1.12 25.45
N ARG A 380 -4.71 0.83 26.64
CA ARG A 380 -5.18 1.80 27.64
C ARG A 380 -4.29 1.81 28.89
N ASN A 381 -3.29 0.94 28.96
CA ASN A 381 -2.36 0.87 30.07
C ASN A 381 -1.21 1.87 29.84
N PRO A 382 -1.08 2.93 30.66
CA PRO A 382 -0.03 3.92 30.50
C PRO A 382 1.38 3.34 30.62
N GLU A 383 1.57 2.31 31.47
CA GLU A 383 2.87 1.68 31.66
C GLU A 383 3.30 0.90 30.41
N PHE A 384 2.35 0.18 29.80
CA PHE A 384 2.58 -0.52 28.53
C PHE A 384 2.98 0.48 27.43
N LEU A 385 2.27 1.61 27.35
CA LEU A 385 2.54 2.65 26.36
C LEU A 385 3.88 3.37 26.62
N ALA A 386 4.24 3.61 27.88
CA ALA A 386 5.51 4.24 28.26
C ALA A 386 6.75 3.40 27.89
N GLY A 387 6.59 2.11 27.59
CA GLY A 387 7.67 1.29 27.01
C GLY A 387 8.09 1.78 25.62
N PHE A 388 7.16 2.32 24.83
CA PHE A 388 7.45 2.81 23.47
C PHE A 388 8.25 4.12 23.48
N GLU A 389 8.03 4.98 24.48
CA GLU A 389 8.83 6.19 24.72
C GLU A 389 10.31 5.87 24.98
N GLN A 390 10.63 4.64 25.38
CA GLN A 390 12.00 4.21 25.71
C GLN A 390 12.72 3.56 24.53
N LEU A 391 12.02 3.33 23.41
CA LEU A 391 12.64 2.73 22.22
C LEU A 391 13.52 3.71 21.43
N HIS A 392 13.39 5.01 21.70
CA HIS A 392 14.17 6.06 21.07
C HIS A 392 15.68 5.79 21.14
N PRO A 393 16.38 5.72 20.00
CA PRO A 393 17.83 5.88 20.04
C PRO A 393 18.13 7.27 20.61
N ALA A 394 18.99 7.33 21.63
CA ALA A 394 19.48 8.60 22.16
C ALA A 394 20.06 9.43 20.99
N ARG A 395 19.48 10.60 20.76
CA ARG A 395 19.90 11.56 19.72
C ARG A 395 21.37 11.97 19.84
#